data_AF-A0A952UQG1-F1
#
_entry.id   AF-A0A952UQG1-F1
#
_cell.length_a   1.000
_cell.length_b   1.000
_cell.length_c   1.000
_cell.angle_alpha   90.00
_cell.angle_beta   90.00
_cell.angle_gamma   90.00
#
_symmetry.space_group_name_H-M   'P 1'
#
loop_
_entity.id
_entity.type
_entity.pdbx_description
1 polymer ?
#
loop_
_entity_poly.entity_id
_entity_poly.type
_entity_poly.pdbx_seq_one_letter_code
_entity_poly.pdbx_strand_id
1 'polypeptide(L)'
;MLSPSPLPRHDRVGPVLVTRSRALLCGLLTVLALLPASFAQISAPSFGTRGEVESELVASFMLAFRSAVSAATGIEVRNGDLITPGIAGSLEPEFAKLIAELDAARFAVSGEIARLEGAVTDPYTVNLIVVDAEMDRSTDLISAPLSAASVTETAAALAAEVASFTAALVELPRGDAGLFVSSEPGDAQIFVDGVSLGRTTRLDVAMLQAGRYRLEVRKEGFLPEVRMIELRPNDTSMLHVILTPISGGSIQLSSSPRARVLLDGESVGTTPLTVAATPGLHIVTLQRDGFADEVREVLVRNFRVTRVTASLLPAAEPLVYWDEVREWLVFVDGVLQPTGHAIGLVPGLRSFELRRGSEVRTYLRAVPENGAYRLDLETGELVQLGP
;
A
#
# COMPACT_ATOMS: atom_id res chain seq x y z
N MET A 1 -4.62 -97.27 -41.30
CA MET A 1 -3.68 -96.68 -42.28
C MET A 1 -3.42 -95.26 -41.83
N LEU A 2 -2.23 -94.74 -41.57
CA LEU A 2 -0.85 -95.21 -41.49
C LEU A 2 -0.12 -94.11 -40.68
N SER A 3 0.73 -94.49 -39.73
CA SER A 3 1.66 -93.62 -38.98
C SER A 3 2.74 -92.99 -39.90
N PRO A 4 3.67 -92.10 -39.45
CA PRO A 4 4.70 -92.45 -38.46
C PRO A 4 5.20 -91.34 -37.48
N SER A 5 5.84 -91.82 -36.40
CA SER A 5 6.74 -91.18 -35.42
C SER A 5 8.10 -90.71 -36.05
N PRO A 6 9.20 -90.37 -35.33
CA PRO A 6 9.44 -89.71 -34.02
C PRO A 6 10.56 -88.58 -34.02
N LEU A 7 10.75 -87.98 -32.84
CA LEU A 7 11.84 -87.15 -32.21
C LEU A 7 13.32 -87.53 -32.52
N PRO A 8 14.41 -86.73 -32.20
CA PRO A 8 14.71 -86.23 -30.82
C PRO A 8 15.66 -85.00 -30.52
N ARG A 9 15.54 -84.54 -29.25
CA ARG A 9 16.54 -84.10 -28.21
C ARG A 9 17.40 -82.81 -28.35
N HIS A 10 17.34 -81.96 -27.31
CA HIS A 10 18.39 -81.84 -26.28
C HIS A 10 17.90 -81.23 -24.94
N ASP A 11 18.08 -82.03 -23.88
CA ASP A 11 18.43 -81.80 -22.46
C ASP A 11 17.83 -80.65 -21.58
N ARG A 12 16.98 -81.08 -20.63
CA ARG A 12 17.19 -81.21 -19.14
C ARG A 12 18.23 -80.28 -18.46
N VAL A 13 18.10 -79.78 -17.22
CA VAL A 13 17.24 -79.97 -16.04
C VAL A 13 17.63 -78.85 -15.03
N GLY A 14 16.69 -78.40 -14.17
CA GLY A 14 16.96 -77.46 -13.06
C GLY A 14 17.50 -78.12 -11.76
N PRO A 15 17.08 -77.68 -10.56
CA PRO A 15 17.82 -76.81 -9.63
C PRO A 15 18.10 -77.47 -8.25
N VAL A 16 18.98 -76.92 -7.39
CA VAL A 16 18.99 -77.15 -5.92
C VAL A 16 19.71 -76.01 -5.14
N LEU A 17 19.07 -75.52 -4.07
CA LEU A 17 19.62 -74.68 -2.97
C LEU A 17 20.36 -75.53 -1.91
N VAL A 18 21.30 -74.95 -1.13
CA VAL A 18 21.39 -74.99 0.36
C VAL A 18 22.75 -74.48 0.92
N THR A 19 22.67 -73.36 1.66
CA THR A 19 23.39 -72.81 2.86
C THR A 19 24.87 -73.11 3.22
N ARG A 20 25.67 -72.06 3.57
CA ARG A 20 26.03 -71.57 4.96
C ARG A 20 27.30 -70.65 4.99
N SER A 21 27.14 -69.46 5.60
CA SER A 21 28.01 -68.75 6.57
C SER A 21 29.24 -67.87 6.18
N ARG A 22 29.15 -66.58 6.62
CA ARG A 22 30.18 -65.62 7.14
C ARG A 22 31.38 -65.27 6.22
N ALA A 23 31.80 -64.03 5.95
CA ALA A 23 31.80 -62.78 6.73
C ALA A 23 32.26 -61.57 5.86
N LEU A 24 31.89 -60.35 6.29
CA LEU A 24 32.61 -59.06 6.20
C LEU A 24 33.16 -58.58 4.83
N LEU A 25 32.58 -57.51 4.26
CA LEU A 25 33.15 -56.16 4.37
C LEU A 25 32.17 -55.09 3.84
N CYS A 26 32.00 -54.04 4.63
CA CYS A 26 31.25 -52.83 4.33
C CYS A 26 31.72 -52.13 3.05
N GLY A 27 30.76 -51.63 2.27
CA GLY A 27 30.95 -50.70 1.16
C GLY A 27 29.65 -49.97 0.89
N LEU A 28 29.09 -49.35 1.94
CA LEU A 28 27.91 -48.50 1.86
C LEU A 28 28.32 -47.18 1.18
N LEU A 29 27.89 -46.98 -0.06
CA LEU A 29 27.90 -45.67 -0.72
C LEU A 29 26.44 -45.33 -1.08
N THR A 30 25.60 -45.27 -0.05
CA THR A 30 24.39 -44.46 -0.11
C THR A 30 24.87 -43.03 0.07
N VAL A 31 24.96 -42.28 -1.03
CA VAL A 31 25.01 -40.82 -0.95
C VAL A 31 23.63 -40.40 -0.44
N LEU A 32 23.50 -40.36 0.88
CA LEU A 32 22.42 -39.64 1.54
C LEU A 32 22.66 -38.17 1.16
N ALA A 33 21.84 -37.64 0.25
CA ALA A 33 21.73 -36.22 0.08
C ALA A 33 21.21 -35.65 1.40
N LEU A 34 22.12 -35.27 2.29
CA LEU A 34 21.88 -34.29 3.33
C LEU A 34 21.60 -32.98 2.59
N LEU A 35 20.35 -32.80 2.14
CA LEU A 35 19.81 -31.47 2.00
C LEU A 35 19.96 -30.85 3.40
N PRO A 36 20.69 -29.73 3.56
CA PRO A 36 20.62 -29.03 4.81
C PRO A 36 19.15 -28.71 5.03
N ALA A 37 18.63 -28.97 6.23
CA ALA A 37 17.48 -28.20 6.67
C ALA A 37 17.93 -26.75 6.53
N SER A 38 17.43 -26.05 5.51
CA SER A 38 17.58 -24.61 5.40
C SER A 38 17.02 -24.10 6.71
N PHE A 39 17.89 -23.65 7.62
CA PHE A 39 17.42 -22.88 8.75
C PHE A 39 16.60 -21.75 8.13
N ALA A 40 15.33 -21.63 8.54
CA ALA A 40 14.50 -20.54 8.06
C ALA A 40 15.31 -19.25 8.27
N GLN A 41 15.44 -18.44 7.23
CA GLN A 41 16.10 -17.14 7.28
C GLN A 41 15.06 -16.10 6.87
N ILE A 42 15.17 -14.90 7.45
CA ILE A 42 14.37 -13.74 7.08
C ILE A 42 15.31 -12.75 6.40
N SER A 43 15.04 -12.37 5.15
CA SER A 43 15.67 -11.21 4.52
C SER A 43 14.87 -9.96 4.84
N ALA A 44 15.50 -8.95 5.43
CA ALA A 44 14.85 -7.68 5.74
C ALA A 44 15.75 -6.51 5.28
N PRO A 45 15.82 -6.21 3.96
CA PRO A 45 16.62 -5.09 3.43
C PRO A 45 16.20 -3.74 4.01
N SER A 46 17.05 -2.72 3.83
CA SER A 46 16.70 -1.37 4.26
C SER A 46 15.44 -0.90 3.53
N PHE A 47 14.47 -0.39 4.27
CA PHE A 47 13.21 0.08 3.70
C PHE A 47 13.41 1.27 2.76
N GLY A 48 12.53 1.35 1.76
CA GLY A 48 12.41 2.54 0.92
C GLY A 48 11.87 3.74 1.71
N THR A 49 11.93 4.93 1.10
CA THR A 49 11.40 6.15 1.71
C THR A 49 10.45 6.87 0.78
N ARG A 50 9.37 7.42 1.32
CA ARG A 50 8.43 8.28 0.60
C ARG A 50 8.31 9.64 1.30
N GLY A 51 8.64 10.70 0.58
CA GLY A 51 8.80 12.05 1.15
C GLY A 51 10.12 12.23 1.89
N GLU A 52 10.27 13.36 2.59
CA GLU A 52 11.49 13.67 3.34
C GLU A 52 11.56 12.91 4.67
N VAL A 53 12.31 11.79 4.65
CA VAL A 53 12.60 10.97 5.82
C VAL A 53 14.08 11.07 6.16
N GLU A 54 14.38 11.33 7.43
CA GLU A 54 15.76 11.45 7.91
C GLU A 54 16.49 10.11 7.83
N SER A 55 17.69 10.08 7.25
CA SER A 55 18.47 8.86 7.07
C SER A 55 18.85 8.19 8.41
N GLU A 56 19.07 8.99 9.45
CA GLU A 56 19.33 8.50 10.82
C GLU A 56 18.11 7.81 11.43
N LEU A 57 16.89 8.29 11.12
CA LEU A 57 15.66 7.63 11.53
C LEU A 57 15.50 6.28 10.82
N VAL A 58 15.73 6.22 9.52
CA VAL A 58 15.68 4.95 8.77
C VAL A 58 16.69 3.94 9.33
N ALA A 59 17.93 4.37 9.55
CA ALA A 59 18.99 3.51 10.08
C ALA A 59 18.69 3.00 11.49
N SER A 60 18.26 3.90 12.39
CA SER A 60 17.90 3.53 13.77
C SER A 60 16.68 2.61 13.80
N PHE A 61 15.67 2.85 12.97
CA PHE A 61 14.52 1.98 12.83
C PHE A 61 14.91 0.60 12.29
N MET A 62 15.64 0.51 11.18
CA MET A 62 16.01 -0.78 10.60
C MET A 62 16.88 -1.61 11.55
N LEU A 63 17.78 -0.98 12.31
CA LEU A 63 18.56 -1.65 13.34
C LEU A 63 17.67 -2.22 14.46
N ALA A 64 16.77 -1.40 15.00
CA ALA A 64 15.84 -1.80 16.05
C ALA A 64 14.89 -2.90 15.55
N PHE A 65 14.36 -2.77 14.34
CA PHE A 65 13.43 -3.69 13.71
C PHE A 65 14.05 -5.07 13.48
N ARG A 66 15.23 -5.16 12.85
CA ARG A 66 15.91 -6.45 12.64
C ARG A 66 16.25 -7.15 13.95
N SER A 67 16.72 -6.39 14.95
CA SER A 67 16.98 -6.92 16.29
C SER A 67 15.71 -7.46 16.94
N ALA A 68 14.59 -6.73 16.84
CA ALA A 68 13.32 -7.13 17.40
C ALA A 68 12.73 -8.37 16.68
N VAL A 69 12.81 -8.42 15.35
CA VAL A 69 12.36 -9.57 14.55
C VAL A 69 13.15 -10.81 14.92
N SER A 70 14.47 -10.73 14.99
CA SER A 70 15.30 -11.87 15.38
C SER A 70 14.97 -12.36 16.79
N ALA A 71 14.78 -11.44 17.75
CA ALA A 71 14.40 -11.79 19.12
C ALA A 71 12.99 -12.42 19.21
N ALA A 72 12.03 -11.91 18.44
CA ALA A 72 10.64 -12.38 18.48
C ALA A 72 10.42 -13.72 17.76
N THR A 73 11.20 -13.98 16.70
CA THR A 73 11.05 -15.18 15.86
C THR A 73 12.01 -16.31 16.25
N GLY A 74 13.17 -15.97 16.83
CA GLY A 74 14.30 -16.91 16.96
C GLY A 74 14.95 -17.25 15.60
N ILE A 75 14.61 -16.52 14.54
CA ILE A 75 15.09 -16.73 13.17
C ILE A 75 16.24 -15.75 12.88
N GLU A 76 17.23 -16.21 12.10
CA GLU A 76 18.32 -15.35 11.61
C GLU A 76 17.78 -14.32 10.61
N VAL A 77 18.09 -13.04 10.85
CA VAL A 77 17.67 -11.91 10.00
C VAL A 77 18.86 -11.37 9.20
N ARG A 78 18.75 -11.38 7.87
CA ARG A 78 19.74 -10.86 6.93
C ARG A 78 19.44 -9.42 6.53
N ASN A 79 20.50 -8.69 6.24
CA ASN A 79 20.45 -7.26 5.96
C ASN A 79 20.11 -6.91 4.50
N GLY A 80 20.06 -7.89 3.59
CA GLY A 80 19.75 -7.68 2.18
C GLY A 80 20.77 -6.85 1.42
N ASP A 81 22.07 -7.11 1.61
CA ASP A 81 23.17 -6.32 1.04
C ASP A 81 23.18 -6.30 -0.51
N LEU A 82 22.46 -7.24 -1.14
CA LEU A 82 22.31 -7.35 -2.60
C LEU A 82 21.05 -6.67 -3.14
N ILE A 83 20.20 -6.11 -2.27
CA ILE A 83 18.89 -5.55 -2.63
C ILE A 83 18.97 -4.04 -2.75
N THR A 84 18.49 -3.49 -3.87
CA THR A 84 18.41 -2.04 -4.03
C THR A 84 17.22 -1.47 -3.26
N PRO A 85 17.31 -0.23 -2.73
CA PRO A 85 16.21 0.40 -2.00
C PRO A 85 14.88 0.48 -2.78
N GLY A 86 14.94 0.55 -4.11
CA GLY A 86 13.74 0.56 -4.96
C GLY A 86 12.98 -0.76 -4.96
N ILE A 87 13.68 -1.90 -4.88
CA ILE A 87 13.06 -3.23 -4.78
C ILE A 87 12.54 -3.44 -3.35
N ALA A 88 13.34 -3.08 -2.34
CA ALA A 88 12.99 -3.20 -0.93
C ALA A 88 11.84 -2.29 -0.49
N GLY A 89 11.56 -1.20 -1.22
CA GLY A 89 10.44 -0.29 -1.00
C GLY A 89 9.13 -0.73 -1.66
N SER A 90 9.16 -1.76 -2.51
CA SER A 90 7.95 -2.24 -3.20
C SER A 90 7.07 -3.04 -2.26
N LEU A 91 5.82 -2.64 -2.11
CA LEU A 91 4.81 -3.34 -1.28
C LEU A 91 4.04 -4.39 -2.09
N GLU A 92 4.61 -4.84 -3.21
CA GLU A 92 4.07 -5.91 -4.04
C GLU A 92 4.70 -7.27 -3.66
N PRO A 93 3.89 -8.33 -3.44
CA PRO A 93 4.38 -9.64 -3.04
C PRO A 93 5.44 -10.25 -3.97
N GLU A 94 5.34 -10.03 -5.29
CA GLU A 94 6.28 -10.62 -6.25
C GLU A 94 7.71 -10.05 -6.10
N PHE A 95 7.84 -8.76 -5.77
CA PHE A 95 9.15 -8.16 -5.50
C PHE A 95 9.72 -8.62 -4.16
N ALA A 96 8.86 -8.78 -3.15
CA ALA A 96 9.29 -9.33 -1.87
C ALA A 96 9.76 -10.80 -1.99
N LYS A 97 9.16 -11.61 -2.86
CA LYS A 97 9.65 -12.97 -3.15
C LYS A 97 11.04 -12.94 -3.78
N LEU A 98 11.30 -12.02 -4.71
CA LEU A 98 12.62 -11.84 -5.32
C LEU A 98 13.70 -11.50 -4.26
N ILE A 99 13.35 -10.70 -3.24
CA ILE A 99 14.24 -10.44 -2.09
C ILE A 99 14.61 -11.73 -1.36
N ALA A 100 13.62 -12.58 -1.07
CA ALA A 100 13.85 -13.88 -0.43
C ALA A 100 14.74 -14.78 -1.29
N GLU A 101 14.48 -14.86 -2.59
CA GLU A 101 15.27 -15.65 -3.54
C GLU A 101 16.73 -15.21 -3.62
N LEU A 102 16.96 -13.89 -3.73
CA LEU A 102 18.31 -13.32 -3.84
C LEU A 102 19.15 -13.57 -2.59
N ASP A 103 18.54 -13.50 -1.41
CA ASP A 103 19.21 -13.75 -0.14
C ASP A 103 19.20 -15.24 0.28
N ALA A 104 18.63 -16.13 -0.53
CA ALA A 104 18.37 -17.53 -0.21
C ALA A 104 17.65 -17.71 1.14
N ALA A 105 16.73 -16.77 1.45
CA ALA A 105 15.90 -16.76 2.63
C ALA A 105 14.53 -17.38 2.33
N ARG A 106 13.90 -17.97 3.35
CA ARG A 106 12.51 -18.45 3.23
C ARG A 106 11.53 -17.30 3.27
N PHE A 107 11.78 -16.37 4.18
CA PHE A 107 10.93 -15.21 4.38
C PHE A 107 11.63 -13.95 3.89
N ALA A 108 10.85 -12.99 3.40
CA ALA A 108 11.34 -11.65 3.17
C ALA A 108 10.36 -10.61 3.71
N VAL A 109 10.91 -9.50 4.18
CA VAL A 109 10.17 -8.31 4.58
C VAL A 109 10.51 -7.20 3.57
N SER A 110 9.48 -6.67 2.93
CA SER A 110 9.59 -5.50 2.07
C SER A 110 8.79 -4.36 2.69
N GLY A 111 9.29 -3.13 2.62
CA GLY A 111 8.65 -2.01 3.31
C GLY A 111 9.19 -0.64 2.96
N GLU A 112 8.41 0.36 3.31
CA GLU A 112 8.74 1.77 3.15
C GLU A 112 8.44 2.57 4.42
N ILE A 113 9.18 3.66 4.62
CA ILE A 113 8.88 4.69 5.63
C ILE A 113 8.39 5.93 4.88
N ALA A 114 7.19 6.39 5.20
CA ALA A 114 6.57 7.54 4.54
C ALA A 114 6.37 8.69 5.53
N ARG A 115 6.69 9.92 5.12
CA ARG A 115 6.37 11.13 5.88
C ARG A 115 4.87 11.42 5.77
N LEU A 116 4.23 11.68 6.91
CA LEU A 116 2.83 12.12 7.01
C LEU A 116 2.78 13.65 7.02
N GLU A 117 2.11 14.25 6.04
CA GLU A 117 1.95 15.70 5.97
C GLU A 117 1.04 16.20 7.10
N GLY A 118 1.49 17.21 7.84
CA GLY A 118 0.70 17.87 8.89
C GLY A 118 0.63 17.15 10.24
N ALA A 119 1.27 15.99 10.40
CA ALA A 119 1.32 15.27 11.67
C ALA A 119 2.35 15.90 12.64
N VAL A 120 1.89 16.27 13.84
CA VAL A 120 2.74 16.82 14.92
C VAL A 120 3.29 15.72 15.82
N THR A 121 2.52 14.65 16.03
CA THR A 121 2.90 13.42 16.73
C THR A 121 3.02 12.30 15.70
N ASP A 122 4.11 11.52 15.75
CA ASP A 122 4.40 10.44 14.80
C ASP A 122 4.36 10.89 13.32
N PRO A 123 5.31 11.74 12.91
CA PRO A 123 5.32 12.35 11.57
C PRO A 123 5.63 11.35 10.44
N TYR A 124 5.80 10.07 10.75
CA TYR A 124 6.07 9.03 9.78
C TYR A 124 5.12 7.84 9.97
N THR A 125 4.91 7.08 8.90
CA THR A 125 4.32 5.74 8.96
C THR A 125 5.30 4.75 8.36
N VAL A 126 5.37 3.56 8.96
CA VAL A 126 6.06 2.41 8.39
C VAL A 126 5.00 1.53 7.75
N ASN A 127 5.23 1.15 6.49
CA ASN A 127 4.40 0.23 5.74
C ASN A 127 5.25 -0.99 5.38
N LEU A 128 4.77 -2.20 5.63
CA LEU A 128 5.47 -3.41 5.24
C LEU A 128 4.54 -4.55 4.83
N ILE A 129 5.11 -5.48 4.08
CA ILE A 129 4.55 -6.81 3.84
C ILE A 129 5.59 -7.86 4.21
N VAL A 130 5.11 -9.04 4.62
CA VAL A 130 5.95 -10.22 4.85
C VAL A 130 5.53 -11.30 3.87
N VAL A 131 6.50 -11.96 3.24
CA VAL A 131 6.27 -13.09 2.35
C VAL A 131 6.94 -14.35 2.85
N ASP A 132 6.31 -15.49 2.60
CA ASP A 132 6.90 -16.83 2.65
C ASP A 132 7.07 -17.30 1.20
N ALA A 133 8.31 -17.27 0.71
CA ALA A 133 8.63 -17.58 -0.69
C ALA A 133 8.48 -19.07 -1.02
N GLU A 134 8.54 -19.96 -0.02
CA GLU A 134 8.34 -21.39 -0.22
C GLU A 134 6.85 -21.75 -0.33
N MET A 135 6.00 -21.04 0.41
CA MET A 135 4.56 -21.34 0.54
C MET A 135 3.66 -20.43 -0.31
N ASP A 136 4.25 -19.54 -1.10
CA ASP A 136 3.55 -18.55 -1.93
C ASP A 136 2.49 -17.75 -1.13
N ARG A 137 2.88 -17.32 0.08
CA ARG A 137 2.02 -16.60 1.02
C ARG A 137 2.56 -15.21 1.27
N SER A 138 1.67 -14.24 1.40
CA SER A 138 2.00 -12.89 1.89
C SER A 138 1.01 -12.41 2.93
N THR A 139 1.44 -11.50 3.79
CA THR A 139 0.52 -10.68 4.58
C THR A 139 -0.23 -9.70 3.66
N ASP A 140 -1.31 -9.13 4.19
CA ASP A 140 -1.78 -7.83 3.69
C ASP A 140 -0.80 -6.72 4.13
N LEU A 141 -1.05 -5.49 3.70
CA LEU A 141 -0.26 -4.33 4.12
C LEU A 141 -0.37 -4.11 5.63
N ILE A 142 0.77 -4.06 6.31
CA ILE A 142 0.88 -3.75 7.73
C ILE A 142 1.42 -2.33 7.86
N SER A 143 0.72 -1.49 8.63
CA SER A 143 1.09 -0.08 8.83
C SER A 143 1.20 0.25 10.32
N ALA A 144 2.22 1.00 10.70
CA ALA A 144 2.40 1.50 12.06
C ALA A 144 2.96 2.92 12.10
N PRO A 145 2.50 3.78 13.02
CA PRO A 145 3.05 5.14 13.19
C PRO A 145 4.49 5.09 13.70
N LEU A 146 5.28 6.08 13.31
CA LEU A 146 6.69 6.20 13.67
C LEU A 146 7.08 7.66 13.97
N SER A 147 7.80 7.85 15.07
CA SER A 147 8.59 9.03 15.39
C SER A 147 9.98 8.62 15.89
N ALA A 148 10.89 9.59 16.00
CA ALA A 148 12.19 9.38 16.63
C ALA A 148 12.08 8.86 18.08
N ALA A 149 10.99 9.18 18.79
CA ALA A 149 10.74 8.72 20.15
C ALA A 149 10.14 7.30 20.20
N SER A 150 9.39 6.89 19.18
CA SER A 150 8.68 5.60 19.15
C SER A 150 9.44 4.46 18.48
N VAL A 151 10.67 4.70 17.96
CA VAL A 151 11.43 3.74 17.14
C VAL A 151 11.43 2.32 17.70
N THR A 152 11.79 2.14 18.97
CA THR A 152 11.87 0.81 19.61
C THR A 152 10.50 0.17 19.80
N GLU A 153 9.49 0.95 20.16
CA GLU A 153 8.12 0.48 20.35
C GLU A 153 7.49 0.05 19.02
N THR A 154 7.57 0.91 18.00
CA THR A 154 7.10 0.61 16.63
C THR A 154 7.81 -0.61 16.05
N ALA A 155 9.15 -0.69 16.20
CA ALA A 155 9.93 -1.84 15.77
C ALA A 155 9.49 -3.15 16.45
N ALA A 156 9.24 -3.13 17.76
CA ALA A 156 8.77 -4.29 18.51
C ALA A 156 7.35 -4.72 18.09
N ALA A 157 6.44 -3.76 17.87
CA ALA A 157 5.08 -4.04 17.41
C ALA A 157 5.08 -4.69 16.02
N LEU A 158 5.83 -4.12 15.06
CA LEU A 158 5.97 -4.70 13.73
C LEU A 158 6.69 -6.04 13.75
N ALA A 159 7.69 -6.21 14.61
CA ALA A 159 8.34 -7.50 14.81
C ALA A 159 7.39 -8.58 15.35
N ALA A 160 6.42 -8.21 16.18
CA ALA A 160 5.38 -9.12 16.66
C ALA A 160 4.46 -9.58 15.51
N GLU A 161 4.14 -8.70 14.55
CA GLU A 161 3.39 -9.08 13.34
C GLU A 161 4.19 -10.03 12.44
N VAL A 162 5.49 -9.74 12.23
CA VAL A 162 6.41 -10.66 11.52
C VAL A 162 6.50 -11.99 12.25
N ALA A 163 6.62 -11.97 13.58
CA ALA A 163 6.65 -13.19 14.39
C ALA A 163 5.35 -13.97 14.32
N SER A 164 4.20 -13.30 14.35
CA SER A 164 2.90 -13.93 14.16
C SER A 164 2.80 -14.60 12.79
N PHE A 165 3.24 -13.93 11.71
CA PHE A 165 3.23 -14.50 10.36
C PHE A 165 4.21 -15.66 10.18
N THR A 166 5.42 -15.55 10.73
CA THR A 166 6.47 -16.58 10.61
C THR A 166 6.24 -17.75 11.55
N ALA A 167 5.57 -17.53 12.69
CA ALA A 167 5.11 -18.57 13.61
C ALA A 167 3.76 -19.18 13.19
N ALA A 168 3.01 -18.53 12.30
CA ALA A 168 1.74 -19.06 11.78
C ALA A 168 1.99 -20.47 11.28
N LEU A 169 1.31 -21.42 11.95
CA LEU A 169 1.54 -22.85 11.80
C LEU A 169 1.67 -23.20 10.32
N VAL A 170 2.82 -23.79 9.97
CA VAL A 170 3.09 -24.30 8.61
C VAL A 170 2.09 -25.39 8.22
N GLU A 171 1.41 -25.98 9.21
CA GLU A 171 0.34 -26.94 9.01
C GLU A 171 -0.77 -26.69 10.03
N LEU A 172 -2.02 -26.57 9.55
CA LEU A 172 -3.16 -26.52 10.45
C LEU A 172 -3.23 -27.83 11.25
N PRO A 173 -3.50 -27.77 12.57
CA PRO A 173 -3.61 -28.98 13.39
C PRO A 173 -4.72 -29.86 12.84
N ARG A 174 -4.37 -31.07 12.42
CA ARG A 174 -5.33 -32.04 11.88
C ARG A 174 -6.20 -32.58 13.01
N GLY A 175 -7.48 -32.80 12.72
CA GLY A 175 -8.43 -33.31 13.69
C GLY A 175 -9.65 -33.93 13.04
N ASP A 176 -10.74 -34.03 13.80
CA ASP A 176 -11.99 -34.68 13.42
C ASP A 176 -13.09 -33.68 13.00
N ALA A 177 -12.78 -32.40 12.87
CA ALA A 177 -13.71 -31.37 12.41
C ALA A 177 -13.51 -31.07 10.92
N GLY A 178 -14.56 -31.22 10.12
CA GLY A 178 -14.54 -30.96 8.69
C GLY A 178 -14.81 -29.48 8.36
N LEU A 179 -14.11 -28.96 7.36
CA LEU A 179 -14.37 -27.67 6.73
C LEU A 179 -14.49 -27.83 5.23
N PHE A 180 -15.65 -27.49 4.69
CA PHE A 180 -15.90 -27.41 3.26
C PHE A 180 -16.21 -25.96 2.87
N VAL A 181 -15.52 -25.43 1.85
CA VAL A 181 -15.69 -24.04 1.39
C VAL A 181 -15.93 -24.03 -0.10
N SER A 182 -17.01 -23.38 -0.52
CA SER A 182 -17.34 -23.10 -1.92
C SER A 182 -17.43 -21.59 -2.14
N SER A 183 -17.22 -21.13 -3.38
CA SER A 183 -17.32 -19.71 -3.72
C SER A 183 -18.08 -19.44 -5.01
N GLU A 184 -18.65 -18.23 -5.09
CA GLU A 184 -19.18 -17.63 -6.31
C GLU A 184 -18.54 -16.24 -6.51
N PRO A 185 -17.70 -16.03 -7.55
CA PRO A 185 -17.33 -17.01 -8.57
C PRO A 185 -16.48 -18.14 -7.99
N GLY A 186 -16.55 -19.31 -8.64
CA GLY A 186 -15.72 -20.47 -8.28
C GLY A 186 -14.23 -20.21 -8.51
N ASP A 187 -13.39 -21.13 -8.05
CA ASP A 187 -11.93 -21.07 -8.16
C ASP A 187 -11.31 -19.89 -7.40
N ALA A 188 -11.79 -19.68 -6.17
CA ALA A 188 -11.20 -18.74 -5.22
C ALA A 188 -10.18 -19.48 -4.34
N GLN A 189 -9.11 -18.79 -3.96
CA GLN A 189 -8.09 -19.29 -3.04
C GLN A 189 -8.60 -19.22 -1.59
N ILE A 190 -8.38 -20.26 -0.82
CA ILE A 190 -8.84 -20.39 0.58
C ILE A 190 -7.64 -20.35 1.51
N PHE A 191 -7.75 -19.53 2.56
CA PHE A 191 -6.80 -19.44 3.65
C PHE A 191 -7.51 -19.62 4.99
N VAL A 192 -6.91 -20.38 5.89
CA VAL A 192 -7.39 -20.57 7.27
C VAL A 192 -6.25 -20.26 8.22
N ASP A 193 -6.43 -19.26 9.09
CA ASP A 193 -5.35 -18.70 9.92
C ASP A 193 -4.08 -18.37 9.11
N GLY A 194 -4.29 -17.90 7.89
CA GLY A 194 -3.22 -17.59 6.94
C GLY A 194 -2.59 -18.83 6.26
N VAL A 195 -3.01 -20.05 6.55
CA VAL A 195 -2.53 -21.26 5.85
C VAL A 195 -3.35 -21.50 4.59
N SER A 196 -2.69 -21.58 3.44
CA SER A 196 -3.33 -21.87 2.15
C SER A 196 -3.84 -23.31 2.11
N LEU A 197 -5.15 -23.49 1.97
CA LEU A 197 -5.76 -24.81 1.83
C LEU A 197 -5.95 -25.23 0.36
N GLY A 198 -5.73 -24.32 -0.58
CA GLY A 198 -5.99 -24.55 -2.01
C GLY A 198 -7.22 -23.77 -2.51
N ARG A 199 -7.80 -24.21 -3.61
CA ARG A 199 -8.89 -23.51 -4.31
C ARG A 199 -10.24 -24.17 -4.10
N THR A 200 -11.31 -23.38 -4.04
CA THR A 200 -12.70 -23.84 -3.82
C THR A 200 -13.20 -24.88 -4.83
N THR A 201 -12.57 -25.00 -6.00
CA THR A 201 -12.89 -25.99 -7.05
C THR A 201 -12.13 -27.31 -6.91
N ARG A 202 -11.04 -27.33 -6.14
CA ARG A 202 -10.12 -28.48 -6.01
C ARG A 202 -10.01 -29.01 -4.59
N LEU A 203 -10.39 -28.19 -3.60
CA LEU A 203 -10.32 -28.54 -2.20
C LEU A 203 -11.57 -29.35 -1.81
N ASP A 204 -11.34 -30.59 -1.41
CA ASP A 204 -12.33 -31.42 -0.70
C ASP A 204 -12.47 -30.95 0.77
N VAL A 205 -13.18 -31.70 1.61
CA VAL A 205 -13.30 -31.34 3.03
C VAL A 205 -11.93 -31.35 3.72
N ALA A 206 -11.52 -30.21 4.28
CA ALA A 206 -10.33 -30.09 5.10
C ALA A 206 -10.62 -30.56 6.53
N MET A 207 -9.79 -31.47 7.06
CA MET A 207 -9.97 -32.07 8.39
C MET A 207 -9.04 -31.42 9.40
N LEU A 208 -9.60 -30.59 10.29
CA LEU A 208 -8.89 -29.75 11.24
C LEU A 208 -9.29 -30.09 12.68
N GLN A 209 -8.50 -29.63 13.65
CA GLN A 209 -8.89 -29.67 15.05
C GLN A 209 -10.11 -28.77 15.29
N ALA A 210 -10.98 -29.14 16.22
CA ALA A 210 -12.05 -28.26 16.65
C ALA A 210 -11.48 -26.96 17.26
N GLY A 211 -12.06 -25.82 16.91
CA GLY A 211 -11.53 -24.52 17.29
C GLY A 211 -12.12 -23.37 16.49
N ARG A 212 -11.70 -22.14 16.84
CA ARG A 212 -12.04 -20.93 16.09
C ARG A 212 -10.92 -20.60 15.14
N TYR A 213 -11.26 -20.32 13.89
CA TYR A 213 -10.32 -20.00 12.83
C TYR A 213 -10.75 -18.73 12.09
N ARG A 214 -9.78 -17.99 11.55
CA ARG A 214 -10.00 -16.92 10.58
C ARG A 214 -9.95 -17.52 9.18
N LEU A 215 -11.12 -17.63 8.55
CA LEU A 215 -11.25 -17.99 7.14
C LEU A 215 -11.11 -16.74 6.28
N GLU A 216 -10.33 -16.85 5.22
CA GLU A 216 -10.22 -15.83 4.19
C GLU A 216 -10.33 -16.47 2.80
N VAL A 217 -11.15 -15.88 1.95
CA VAL A 217 -11.38 -16.34 0.58
C VAL A 217 -11.04 -15.20 -0.39
N ARG A 218 -10.05 -15.45 -1.27
CA ARG A 218 -9.50 -14.47 -2.21
C ARG A 218 -9.75 -14.88 -3.64
N LYS A 219 -10.08 -13.91 -4.50
CA LYS A 219 -10.07 -14.09 -5.95
C LYS A 219 -9.70 -12.79 -6.64
N GLU A 220 -8.86 -12.89 -7.66
CA GLU A 220 -8.47 -11.74 -8.48
C GLU A 220 -9.70 -11.05 -9.08
N GLY A 221 -9.74 -9.71 -8.96
CA GLY A 221 -10.87 -8.89 -9.42
C GLY A 221 -12.05 -8.83 -8.44
N PHE A 222 -11.91 -9.37 -7.22
CA PHE A 222 -12.94 -9.35 -6.19
C PHE A 222 -12.38 -8.87 -4.85
N LEU A 223 -13.23 -8.28 -4.01
CA LEU A 223 -12.88 -7.96 -2.62
C LEU A 223 -12.70 -9.27 -1.83
N PRO A 224 -11.66 -9.39 -0.97
CA PRO A 224 -11.48 -10.54 -0.11
C PRO A 224 -12.62 -10.64 0.90
N GLU A 225 -13.11 -11.85 1.13
CA GLU A 225 -14.08 -12.12 2.19
C GLU A 225 -13.36 -12.74 3.38
N VAL A 226 -13.46 -12.10 4.55
CA VAL A 226 -12.85 -12.56 5.80
C VAL A 226 -13.93 -12.87 6.83
N ARG A 227 -13.89 -14.08 7.44
CA ARG A 227 -14.87 -14.53 8.44
C ARG A 227 -14.18 -15.27 9.58
N MET A 228 -14.67 -15.06 10.80
CA MET A 228 -14.37 -15.95 11.92
C MET A 228 -15.32 -17.13 11.88
N ILE A 229 -14.76 -18.35 11.84
CA ILE A 229 -15.52 -19.61 11.81
C ILE A 229 -15.20 -20.42 13.05
N GLU A 230 -16.15 -21.25 13.49
CA GLU A 230 -15.97 -22.16 14.62
C GLU A 230 -16.23 -23.58 14.14
N LEU A 231 -15.20 -24.43 14.20
CA LEU A 231 -15.27 -25.83 13.84
C LEU A 231 -15.55 -26.67 15.10
N ARG A 232 -16.52 -27.58 14.99
CA ARG A 232 -16.94 -28.47 16.07
C ARG A 232 -16.39 -29.87 15.85
N PRO A 233 -16.01 -30.58 16.92
CA PRO A 233 -15.45 -31.93 16.79
C PRO A 233 -16.50 -32.88 16.19
N ASN A 234 -16.08 -33.74 15.26
CA ASN A 234 -16.93 -34.70 14.54
C ASN A 234 -18.08 -34.08 13.74
N ASP A 235 -17.96 -32.81 13.34
CA ASP A 235 -18.94 -32.10 12.51
C ASP A 235 -18.25 -31.49 11.28
N THR A 236 -18.99 -31.30 10.19
CA THR A 236 -18.50 -30.68 8.96
C THR A 236 -19.19 -29.35 8.71
N SER A 237 -18.44 -28.26 8.85
CA SER A 237 -18.91 -26.92 8.51
C SER A 237 -18.89 -26.72 6.99
N MET A 238 -20.04 -26.40 6.42
CA MET A 238 -20.19 -26.08 4.99
C MET A 238 -20.39 -24.57 4.81
N LEU A 239 -19.47 -23.93 4.10
CA LEU A 239 -19.49 -22.49 3.87
C LEU A 239 -19.59 -22.18 2.38
N HIS A 240 -20.52 -21.30 2.06
CA HIS A 240 -20.65 -20.71 0.72
C HIS A 240 -20.33 -19.22 0.80
N VAL A 241 -19.37 -18.79 -0.03
CA VAL A 241 -18.84 -17.42 -0.04
C VAL A 241 -19.13 -16.76 -1.39
N ILE A 242 -19.91 -15.69 -1.38
CA ILE A 242 -20.15 -14.88 -2.58
C ILE A 242 -19.17 -13.71 -2.54
N LEU A 243 -18.24 -13.67 -3.48
CA LEU A 243 -17.25 -12.63 -3.58
C LEU A 243 -17.82 -11.42 -4.34
N THR A 244 -17.49 -10.23 -3.86
CA THR A 244 -17.98 -8.98 -4.46
C THR A 244 -17.00 -8.51 -5.55
N PRO A 245 -17.42 -8.37 -6.82
CA PRO A 245 -16.53 -7.92 -7.88
C PRO A 245 -16.05 -6.49 -7.63
N ILE A 246 -14.76 -6.25 -7.81
CA ILE A 246 -14.19 -4.90 -7.85
C ILE A 246 -14.63 -4.27 -9.16
N SER A 247 -15.55 -3.32 -9.08
CA SER A 247 -16.19 -2.69 -10.25
C SER A 247 -16.16 -1.16 -10.18
N GLY A 248 -15.34 -0.65 -9.26
CA GLY A 248 -15.12 0.77 -9.03
C GLY A 248 -16.18 1.43 -8.16
N GLY A 249 -15.82 2.58 -7.64
CA GLY A 249 -16.73 3.64 -7.23
C GLY A 249 -16.47 4.87 -8.08
N SER A 250 -16.98 6.02 -7.65
CA SER A 250 -16.58 7.29 -8.22
C SER A 250 -16.44 8.36 -7.15
N ILE A 251 -15.63 9.37 -7.44
CA ILE A 251 -15.50 10.56 -6.63
C ILE A 251 -16.13 11.72 -7.40
N GLN A 252 -17.14 12.33 -6.81
CA GLN A 252 -17.72 13.57 -7.31
C GLN A 252 -17.07 14.75 -6.58
N LEU A 253 -16.36 15.57 -7.34
CA LEU A 253 -15.49 16.65 -6.87
C LEU A 253 -16.08 18.00 -7.26
N SER A 254 -16.09 18.93 -6.32
CA SER A 254 -16.50 20.32 -6.53
C SER A 254 -15.57 21.25 -5.76
N SER A 255 -15.21 22.39 -6.36
CA SER A 255 -14.47 23.42 -5.64
C SER A 255 -14.85 24.82 -6.06
N SER A 256 -14.59 25.78 -5.17
CA SER A 256 -14.68 27.20 -5.46
C SER A 256 -13.38 27.90 -5.04
N PRO A 257 -12.67 28.57 -5.96
CA PRO A 257 -12.87 28.54 -7.42
C PRO A 257 -12.64 27.16 -8.05
N ARG A 258 -12.91 27.06 -9.37
CA ARG A 258 -12.59 25.86 -10.15
C ARG A 258 -11.08 25.58 -10.11
N ALA A 259 -10.73 24.33 -9.92
CA ALA A 259 -9.36 23.88 -9.70
C ALA A 259 -9.04 22.65 -10.55
N ARG A 260 -7.77 22.47 -10.89
CA ARG A 260 -7.23 21.21 -11.43
C ARG A 260 -7.30 20.14 -10.34
N VAL A 261 -7.68 18.93 -10.72
CA VAL A 261 -7.77 17.77 -9.84
C VAL A 261 -6.65 16.80 -10.19
N LEU A 262 -5.90 16.36 -9.18
CA LEU A 262 -5.03 15.21 -9.24
C LEU A 262 -5.62 14.10 -8.36
N LEU A 263 -5.74 12.88 -8.88
CA LEU A 263 -6.11 11.69 -8.14
C LEU A 263 -4.89 10.79 -8.06
N ASP A 264 -4.41 10.50 -6.86
CA ASP A 264 -3.18 9.76 -6.58
C ASP A 264 -1.96 10.28 -7.36
N GLY A 265 -1.89 11.60 -7.55
CA GLY A 265 -0.83 12.29 -8.27
C GLY A 265 -1.03 12.40 -9.79
N GLU A 266 -2.05 11.76 -10.37
CA GLU A 266 -2.36 11.89 -11.80
C GLU A 266 -3.41 12.97 -12.06
N SER A 267 -3.16 13.89 -12.99
CA SER A 267 -4.11 14.94 -13.35
C SER A 267 -5.32 14.38 -14.10
N VAL A 268 -6.50 14.39 -13.47
CA VAL A 268 -7.73 13.78 -14.00
C VAL A 268 -8.73 14.80 -14.57
N GLY A 269 -8.51 16.10 -14.38
CA GLY A 269 -9.35 17.15 -14.97
C GLY A 269 -9.46 18.41 -14.11
N THR A 270 -10.58 19.12 -14.22
CA THR A 270 -10.88 20.32 -13.40
C THR A 270 -12.27 20.23 -12.78
N THR A 271 -12.46 20.79 -11.59
CA THR A 271 -13.77 20.81 -10.92
C THR A 271 -14.78 21.71 -11.65
N PRO A 272 -16.09 21.42 -11.59
CA PRO A 272 -16.69 20.19 -11.05
C PRO A 272 -16.44 18.97 -11.96
N LEU A 273 -16.11 17.83 -11.35
CA LEU A 273 -15.75 16.59 -12.05
C LEU A 273 -16.34 15.39 -11.32
N THR A 274 -16.67 14.33 -12.04
CA THR A 274 -16.86 12.99 -11.45
C THR A 274 -15.87 12.05 -12.09
N VAL A 275 -15.03 11.40 -11.27
CA VAL A 275 -13.96 10.51 -11.71
C VAL A 275 -14.23 9.10 -11.19
N ALA A 276 -14.08 8.09 -12.05
CA ALA A 276 -14.15 6.69 -11.60
C ALA A 276 -12.86 6.36 -10.84
N ALA A 277 -12.98 5.61 -9.75
CA ALA A 277 -11.85 5.21 -8.92
C ALA A 277 -12.09 3.80 -8.40
N THR A 278 -11.03 3.03 -8.16
CA THR A 278 -11.14 1.73 -7.51
C THR A 278 -11.64 1.89 -6.07
N PRO A 279 -12.26 0.86 -5.45
CA PRO A 279 -12.51 0.89 -4.02
C PRO A 279 -11.18 0.93 -3.26
N GLY A 280 -11.04 1.80 -2.28
CA GLY A 280 -9.78 2.03 -1.56
C GLY A 280 -9.65 3.45 -1.06
N LEU A 281 -8.56 3.74 -0.37
CA LEU A 281 -8.17 5.11 -0.02
C LEU A 281 -7.45 5.74 -1.21
N HIS A 282 -7.87 6.95 -1.56
CA HIS A 282 -7.29 7.74 -2.64
C HIS A 282 -6.91 9.12 -2.13
N ILE A 283 -5.84 9.70 -2.65
CA ILE A 283 -5.46 11.10 -2.38
C ILE A 283 -5.99 11.98 -3.51
N VAL A 284 -6.78 12.99 -3.15
CA VAL A 284 -7.29 14.01 -4.07
C VAL A 284 -6.59 15.32 -3.77
N THR A 285 -5.87 15.86 -4.76
CA THR A 285 -5.25 17.19 -4.68
C THR A 285 -5.96 18.15 -5.62
N LEU A 286 -6.36 19.31 -5.11
CA LEU A 286 -6.98 20.39 -5.86
C LEU A 286 -5.99 21.55 -5.99
N GLN A 287 -5.64 21.92 -7.22
CA GLN A 287 -4.64 22.94 -7.52
C GLN A 287 -5.21 24.07 -8.37
N ARG A 288 -4.89 25.31 -8.04
CA ARG A 288 -5.25 26.48 -8.84
C ARG A 288 -4.22 27.58 -8.63
N ASP A 289 -3.67 28.12 -9.72
CA ASP A 289 -2.72 29.24 -9.63
C ASP A 289 -3.28 30.40 -8.81
N GLY A 290 -2.47 30.92 -7.89
CA GLY A 290 -2.86 31.97 -6.94
C GLY A 290 -3.60 31.47 -5.69
N PHE A 291 -3.84 30.16 -5.57
CA PHE A 291 -4.45 29.51 -4.41
C PHE A 291 -3.51 28.46 -3.82
N ALA A 292 -3.66 28.19 -2.53
CA ALA A 292 -2.99 27.08 -1.86
C ALA A 292 -3.61 25.75 -2.33
N ASP A 293 -2.75 24.73 -2.47
CA ASP A 293 -3.19 23.37 -2.79
C ASP A 293 -4.03 22.79 -1.64
N GLU A 294 -5.14 22.15 -1.97
CA GLU A 294 -5.97 21.42 -1.00
C GLU A 294 -5.82 19.92 -1.23
N VAL A 295 -5.31 19.19 -0.24
CA VAL A 295 -5.10 17.74 -0.27
C VAL A 295 -6.11 17.03 0.63
N ARG A 296 -6.78 16.00 0.12
CA ARG A 296 -7.81 15.23 0.84
C ARG A 296 -7.62 13.74 0.64
N GLU A 297 -7.64 12.98 1.74
CA GLU A 297 -7.77 11.53 1.69
C GLU A 297 -9.25 11.12 1.57
N VAL A 298 -9.56 10.25 0.61
CA VAL A 298 -10.92 9.91 0.21
C VAL A 298 -11.07 8.39 0.15
N LEU A 299 -11.91 7.83 1.02
CA LEU A 299 -12.30 6.42 0.94
C LEU A 299 -13.37 6.23 -0.14
N VAL A 300 -12.99 5.57 -1.23
CA VAL A 300 -13.89 5.11 -2.29
C VAL A 300 -14.42 3.74 -1.92
N ARG A 301 -15.75 3.60 -1.96
CA ARG A 301 -16.43 2.32 -1.75
C ARG A 301 -16.94 1.80 -3.07
N ASN A 302 -16.89 0.47 -3.23
CA ASN A 302 -17.42 -0.21 -4.41
C ASN A 302 -18.90 0.14 -4.62
N PHE A 303 -19.30 0.43 -5.86
CA PHE A 303 -20.66 0.83 -6.23
C PHE A 303 -21.20 2.07 -5.49
N ARG A 304 -20.34 2.98 -5.05
CA ARG A 304 -20.71 4.22 -4.36
C ARG A 304 -20.05 5.43 -5.00
N VAL A 305 -20.74 6.57 -4.89
CA VAL A 305 -20.19 7.88 -5.22
C VAL A 305 -19.79 8.58 -3.93
N THR A 306 -18.50 8.82 -3.73
CA THR A 306 -17.99 9.64 -2.63
C THR A 306 -17.97 11.10 -3.07
N ARG A 307 -18.51 12.02 -2.26
CA ARG A 307 -18.57 13.46 -2.59
C ARG A 307 -17.51 14.23 -1.84
N VAL A 308 -16.77 15.08 -2.55
CA VAL A 308 -15.81 16.02 -1.98
C VAL A 308 -16.13 17.42 -2.48
N THR A 309 -16.20 18.36 -1.54
CA THR A 309 -16.38 19.79 -1.81
C THR A 309 -15.30 20.55 -1.04
N ALA A 310 -14.64 21.49 -1.72
CA ALA A 310 -13.60 22.32 -1.13
C ALA A 310 -13.75 23.80 -1.52
N SER A 311 -13.35 24.69 -0.63
CA SER A 311 -13.16 26.11 -0.93
C SER A 311 -11.68 26.40 -0.85
N LEU A 312 -11.07 26.78 -1.97
CA LEU A 312 -9.62 27.02 -1.99
C LEU A 312 -9.31 28.38 -1.37
N LEU A 313 -8.23 28.43 -0.61
CA LEU A 313 -7.75 29.65 0.02
C LEU A 313 -6.71 30.31 -0.88
N PRO A 314 -6.76 31.64 -1.11
CA PRO A 314 -5.69 32.36 -1.79
C PRO A 314 -4.32 32.07 -1.15
N ALA A 315 -3.29 31.88 -1.98
CA ALA A 315 -1.94 31.64 -1.49
C ALA A 315 -1.32 32.90 -0.83
N ALA A 316 -1.81 34.08 -1.21
CA ALA A 316 -1.44 35.38 -0.65
C ALA A 316 -2.59 36.38 -0.82
N GLU A 317 -2.56 37.46 -0.03
CA GLU A 317 -3.47 38.59 -0.20
C GLU A 317 -3.25 39.29 -1.57
N PRO A 318 -4.30 39.84 -2.20
CA PRO A 318 -4.14 40.57 -3.44
C PRO A 318 -3.34 41.86 -3.23
N LEU A 319 -2.38 42.12 -4.11
CA LEU A 319 -1.59 43.34 -4.11
C LEU A 319 -2.09 44.28 -5.21
N VAL A 320 -2.48 45.49 -4.83
CA VAL A 320 -2.73 46.58 -5.80
C VAL A 320 -1.73 47.69 -5.56
N TYR A 321 -0.97 48.07 -6.59
CA TYR A 321 -0.01 49.17 -6.53
C TYR A 321 -0.18 50.14 -7.70
N TRP A 322 0.47 51.30 -7.62
CA TRP A 322 0.50 52.31 -8.69
C TRP A 322 1.85 52.99 -8.76
N ASP A 323 2.13 53.62 -9.90
CA ASP A 323 3.31 54.44 -10.07
C ASP A 323 3.18 55.69 -9.18
N GLU A 324 4.14 55.89 -8.25
CA GLU A 324 4.08 57.04 -7.34
C GLU A 324 4.29 58.35 -8.11
N VAL A 325 3.20 59.10 -8.28
CA VAL A 325 3.21 60.43 -8.84
C VAL A 325 2.81 61.41 -7.74
N ARG A 326 3.73 62.31 -7.36
CA ARG A 326 3.59 63.22 -6.20
C ARG A 326 2.30 64.06 -6.17
N GLU A 327 1.67 64.25 -7.33
CA GLU A 327 0.48 65.08 -7.47
C GLU A 327 -0.83 64.32 -7.21
N TRP A 328 -0.80 62.99 -7.23
CA TRP A 328 -1.98 62.15 -7.05
C TRP A 328 -2.05 61.58 -5.64
N LEU A 329 -3.18 61.79 -4.98
CA LEU A 329 -3.55 61.09 -3.75
C LEU A 329 -4.56 59.99 -4.10
N VAL A 330 -4.30 58.77 -3.62
CA VAL A 330 -5.15 57.61 -3.86
C VAL A 330 -5.89 57.24 -2.58
N PHE A 331 -7.21 57.14 -2.66
CA PHE A 331 -8.05 56.64 -1.58
C PHE A 331 -8.68 55.31 -2.01
N VAL A 332 -8.70 54.34 -1.11
CA VAL A 332 -9.41 53.07 -1.29
C VAL A 332 -10.50 53.01 -0.24
N ASP A 333 -11.76 52.90 -0.67
CA ASP A 333 -12.94 52.93 0.19
C ASP A 333 -12.96 54.12 1.17
N GLY A 334 -12.55 55.29 0.66
CA GLY A 334 -12.49 56.54 1.41
C GLY A 334 -11.28 56.66 2.34
N VAL A 335 -10.40 55.66 2.40
CA VAL A 335 -9.17 55.68 3.22
C VAL A 335 -7.97 56.05 2.37
N LEU A 336 -7.27 57.12 2.74
CA LEU A 336 -6.04 57.55 2.06
C LEU A 336 -4.99 56.44 2.14
N GLN A 337 -4.43 56.09 1.00
CA GLN A 337 -3.30 55.18 0.89
C GLN A 337 -2.02 56.03 0.73
N PRO A 338 -1.18 56.14 1.78
CA PRO A 338 -0.03 57.05 1.78
C PRO A 338 1.18 56.51 1.01
N THR A 339 1.11 55.26 0.56
CA THR A 339 2.17 54.52 -0.14
C THR A 339 1.79 54.27 -1.59
N GLY A 340 2.73 53.92 -2.46
CA GLY A 340 2.46 53.45 -3.83
C GLY A 340 1.67 52.15 -3.96
N HIS A 341 1.00 51.67 -2.92
CA HIS A 341 0.18 50.46 -2.91
C HIS A 341 -0.92 50.53 -1.86
N ALA A 342 -1.97 49.73 -2.08
CA ALA A 342 -3.11 49.60 -1.17
C ALA A 342 -2.75 48.70 0.02
N ILE A 343 -3.09 49.16 1.22
CA ILE A 343 -2.88 48.46 2.49
C ILE A 343 -4.23 47.93 3.00
N GLY A 344 -4.26 46.69 3.49
CA GLY A 344 -5.47 46.08 4.06
C GLY A 344 -6.58 45.85 3.03
N LEU A 345 -6.20 45.63 1.78
CA LEU A 345 -7.12 45.49 0.67
C LEU A 345 -7.84 44.13 0.74
N VAL A 346 -9.15 44.17 0.89
CA VAL A 346 -9.97 42.94 0.87
C VAL A 346 -10.48 42.68 -0.56
N PRO A 347 -10.47 41.45 -1.08
CA PRO A 347 -11.09 41.12 -2.37
C PRO A 347 -12.55 41.56 -2.50
N GLY A 348 -12.99 41.82 -3.73
CA GLY A 348 -14.34 42.25 -4.07
C GLY A 348 -14.41 43.66 -4.64
N LEU A 349 -15.63 44.21 -4.74
CA LEU A 349 -15.83 45.54 -5.32
C LEU A 349 -15.32 46.63 -4.36
N ARG A 350 -14.39 47.45 -4.83
CA ARG A 350 -13.74 48.54 -4.08
C ARG A 350 -13.84 49.84 -4.85
N SER A 351 -13.93 50.94 -4.12
CA SER A 351 -13.86 52.29 -4.67
C SER A 351 -12.43 52.81 -4.61
N PHE A 352 -11.92 53.28 -5.74
CA PHE A 352 -10.63 53.94 -5.90
C PHE A 352 -10.89 55.39 -6.26
N GLU A 353 -10.50 56.32 -5.40
CA GLU A 353 -10.64 57.74 -5.65
C GLU A 353 -9.27 58.38 -5.80
N LEU A 354 -9.06 59.01 -6.95
CA LEU A 354 -7.83 59.70 -7.34
C LEU A 354 -8.07 61.20 -7.23
N ARG A 355 -7.22 61.89 -6.46
CA ARG A 355 -7.30 63.35 -6.28
C ARG A 355 -6.02 64.04 -6.71
N ARG A 356 -6.13 65.11 -7.49
CA ARG A 356 -5.02 65.99 -7.87
C ARG A 356 -5.49 67.44 -7.97
N GLY A 357 -5.01 68.32 -7.09
CA GLY A 357 -5.49 69.71 -7.03
C GLY A 357 -6.99 69.78 -6.77
N SER A 358 -7.76 70.36 -7.70
CA SER A 358 -9.23 70.39 -7.67
C SER A 358 -9.88 69.23 -8.44
N GLU A 359 -9.09 68.39 -9.10
CA GLU A 359 -9.56 67.25 -9.88
C GLU A 359 -9.81 66.03 -8.97
N VAL A 360 -10.98 65.41 -9.11
CA VAL A 360 -11.36 64.18 -8.41
C VAL A 360 -11.94 63.20 -9.43
N ARG A 361 -11.42 61.97 -9.44
CA ARG A 361 -11.93 60.86 -10.24
C ARG A 361 -12.20 59.66 -9.34
N THR A 362 -13.35 59.03 -9.50
CA THR A 362 -13.73 57.86 -8.69
C THR A 362 -14.04 56.69 -9.59
N TYR A 363 -13.47 55.53 -9.26
CA TYR A 363 -13.60 54.30 -10.01
C TYR A 363 -14.06 53.18 -9.07
N LEU A 364 -15.04 52.39 -9.51
CA LEU A 364 -15.36 51.11 -8.86
C LEU A 364 -14.62 50.01 -9.60
N ARG A 365 -13.84 49.21 -8.88
CA ARG A 365 -13.06 48.10 -9.44
C ARG A 365 -13.23 46.85 -8.60
N ALA A 366 -13.40 45.72 -9.28
CA ALA A 366 -13.36 44.42 -8.64
C ALA A 366 -11.90 44.06 -8.37
N VAL A 367 -11.52 44.03 -7.09
CA VAL A 367 -10.24 43.52 -6.64
C VAL A 367 -10.33 41.98 -6.59
N PRO A 368 -9.46 41.26 -7.31
CA PRO A 368 -9.50 39.79 -7.33
C PRO A 368 -9.09 39.15 -6.00
N GLU A 369 -9.36 37.85 -5.86
CA GLU A 369 -9.07 37.09 -4.63
C GLU A 369 -7.57 36.87 -4.38
N ASN A 370 -6.75 36.95 -5.42
CA ASN A 370 -5.30 36.80 -5.38
C ASN A 370 -4.65 37.60 -6.52
N GLY A 371 -3.31 37.69 -6.49
CA GLY A 371 -2.50 38.23 -7.58
C GLY A 371 -2.05 39.68 -7.35
N ALA A 372 -1.21 40.18 -8.26
CA ALA A 372 -0.70 41.54 -8.24
C ALA A 372 -1.25 42.35 -9.42
N TYR A 373 -1.74 43.55 -9.14
CA TYR A 373 -2.37 44.44 -10.11
C TYR A 373 -1.79 45.84 -10.01
N ARG A 374 -1.58 46.46 -11.16
CA ARG A 374 -1.25 47.88 -11.25
C ARG A 374 -2.55 48.68 -11.48
N LEU A 375 -2.82 49.63 -10.60
CA LEU A 375 -3.83 50.66 -10.83
C LEU A 375 -3.24 51.74 -11.75
N ASP A 376 -3.82 51.85 -12.94
CA ASP A 376 -3.49 52.92 -13.87
C ASP A 376 -4.16 54.22 -13.40
N LEU A 377 -3.36 55.24 -13.08
CA LEU A 377 -3.86 56.49 -12.49
C LEU A 377 -4.57 57.40 -13.52
N GLU A 378 -4.42 57.15 -14.82
CA GLU A 378 -5.10 57.95 -15.85
C GLU A 378 -6.49 57.39 -16.15
N THR A 379 -6.59 56.08 -16.31
CA THR A 379 -7.80 55.36 -16.72
C THR A 379 -8.58 54.78 -15.53
N GLY A 380 -7.91 54.60 -14.39
CA GLY A 380 -8.42 53.90 -13.22
C GLY A 380 -8.51 52.39 -13.37
N GLU A 381 -8.00 51.79 -14.44
CA GLU A 381 -8.05 50.33 -14.66
C GLU A 381 -7.08 49.56 -13.75
N LEU A 382 -7.48 48.36 -13.32
CA LEU A 382 -6.59 47.41 -12.65
C LEU A 382 -6.02 46.46 -13.72
N VAL A 383 -4.75 46.64 -14.04
CA VAL A 383 -4.03 45.81 -15.00
C VAL A 383 -3.31 44.71 -14.24
N GLN A 384 -3.65 43.45 -14.50
CA GLN A 384 -2.95 42.31 -13.92
C GLN A 384 -1.51 42.29 -14.43
N LEU A 385 -0.56 42.16 -13.52
CA LEU A 385 0.82 41.88 -13.89
C LEU A 385 0.95 40.38 -14.03
N GLY A 386 1.82 39.93 -14.95
CA GLY A 386 1.93 38.53 -15.35
C GLY A 386 1.94 37.51 -14.19
N PRO A 387 1.68 36.23 -14.51
CA PRO A 387 1.47 35.17 -13.53
C PRO A 387 2.58 35.04 -12.50
#